data_AF-A0A8J7DS77-F1
#
_entry.id   AF-A0A8J7DS77-F1
#
_cell.length_a   1.000
_cell.length_b   1.000
_cell.length_c   1.000
_cell.angle_alpha   90.00
_cell.angle_beta   90.00
_cell.angle_gamma   90.00
#
_symmetry.space_group_name_H-M   'P 1'
#
loop_
_entity.id
_entity.type
_entity.pdbx_description
1 polymer ?
#
loop_
_entity_poly.entity_id
_entity_poly.type
_entity_poly.pdbx_seq_one_letter_code
_entity_poly.pdbx_strand_id
1 'polypeptide(L)'
;MKLLWTKEWYKNAIQQKLRNIILKTDFVETDNGEKVSLSEVYFPDPKLSNQDRETIWKFSRDLKINTLPAKQHIHNWAKLIWDSCSILNVNELATDLQSRKNIQELQKSLELSEDEVLSWMVECLNFILQTSSLQIFNSKSLTPNQKGIFKKLRELSNDLIDDDCLKDIALLLGSDLYEKLLHSAISFDEFNNQSISRQSVANTITNSIIKDLPNNSERILAIRKLIIWFEENPEESKNLFSELFRKKEKLLVDTIEDKDSLYKLLTSQIPLSKLAEFSSLDIDTKELNNLLNDFNASNISDLRDKLRDIGSVAENQTRTELNRDVLLSLGITSMEELKNALQDRDFDSQFFHKSMPTQEMFFYAKEKIDRSKKNITHFLQSLPQYDCNELEELAPTIIGGIRKKGRPVNIVIRPSDNGEVIIHYSSEKDALDFLDDEISVELWIDNGIDDPKILTLGAILKKTGINRIPV
;
A
#
# COMPACT_ATOMS: atom_id res chain seq x y z
N MET A 1 -69.25 49.37 10.99
CA MET A 1 -68.70 48.00 11.17
C MET A 1 -67.18 48.13 11.25
N LYS A 2 -66.58 48.14 12.45
CA LYS A 2 -65.10 48.17 12.56
C LYS A 2 -64.60 46.77 12.17
N LEU A 3 -64.00 46.65 10.99
CA LEU A 3 -63.24 45.48 10.61
C LEU A 3 -62.07 45.36 11.59
N LEU A 4 -62.26 44.56 12.64
CA LEU A 4 -61.19 44.16 13.54
C LEU A 4 -60.35 43.15 12.77
N TRP A 5 -59.31 43.66 12.11
CA TRP A 5 -58.28 42.81 11.51
C TRP A 5 -57.59 42.04 12.62
N THR A 6 -57.97 40.78 12.81
CA THR A 6 -57.35 39.92 13.82
C THR A 6 -55.92 39.58 13.39
N LYS A 7 -55.05 39.29 14.37
CA LYS A 7 -53.68 38.80 14.09
C LYS A 7 -53.70 37.56 13.20
N GLU A 8 -54.68 36.68 13.40
CA GLU A 8 -54.88 35.48 12.58
C GLU A 8 -55.24 35.82 11.13
N TRP A 9 -56.13 36.81 10.91
CA TRP A 9 -56.46 37.24 9.56
C TRP A 9 -55.23 37.77 8.84
N TYR A 10 -54.42 38.62 9.48
CA TYR A 10 -53.20 39.17 8.86
C TYR A 10 -52.20 38.06 8.51
N LYS A 11 -51.98 37.12 9.44
CA LYS A 11 -51.09 35.97 9.24
C LYS A 11 -51.51 35.12 8.03
N ASN A 12 -52.80 34.81 7.91
CA ASN A 12 -53.30 33.89 6.89
C ASN A 12 -53.54 34.58 5.54
N ALA A 13 -54.16 35.77 5.54
CA ALA A 13 -54.57 36.45 4.32
C ALA A 13 -53.45 37.20 3.61
N ILE A 14 -52.45 37.69 4.36
CA ILE A 14 -51.35 38.52 3.83
C ILE A 14 -50.00 37.83 4.01
N GLN A 15 -49.60 37.56 5.26
CA GLN A 15 -48.23 37.12 5.56
C GLN A 15 -47.88 35.78 4.89
N GLN A 16 -48.77 34.79 4.97
CA GLN A 16 -48.57 33.49 4.31
C GLN A 16 -48.46 33.61 2.79
N LYS A 17 -49.31 34.42 2.15
CA LYS A 17 -49.28 34.63 0.70
C LYS A 17 -47.96 35.27 0.25
N LEU A 18 -47.50 36.30 0.97
CA LEU A 18 -46.23 36.95 0.69
C LEU A 18 -45.05 35.99 0.91
N ARG A 19 -45.04 35.25 2.03
CA ARG A 19 -44.01 34.24 2.30
C ARG A 19 -43.93 33.18 1.20
N ASN A 20 -45.07 32.74 0.67
CA ASN A 20 -45.09 31.75 -0.42
C ASN A 20 -44.51 32.29 -1.73
N ILE A 21 -44.65 33.59 -2.01
CA ILE A 21 -44.01 34.22 -3.18
C ILE A 21 -42.50 34.34 -2.93
N ILE A 22 -42.10 34.82 -1.76
CA ILE A 22 -40.70 34.97 -1.36
C ILE A 22 -39.98 33.61 -1.39
N LEU A 23 -40.63 32.54 -0.93
CA LEU A 23 -40.10 31.17 -0.93
C LEU A 23 -39.80 30.62 -2.32
N LYS A 24 -40.32 31.22 -3.39
CA LYS A 24 -40.13 30.78 -4.78
C LYS A 24 -39.30 31.76 -5.61
N THR A 25 -38.87 32.86 -5.00
CA THR A 25 -38.14 33.92 -5.69
C THR A 25 -36.65 33.65 -5.56
N ASP A 26 -35.92 33.74 -6.66
CA ASP A 26 -34.47 33.55 -6.69
C ASP A 26 -33.76 34.85 -6.30
N PHE A 27 -33.37 34.95 -5.03
CA PHE A 27 -32.67 36.13 -4.52
C PHE A 27 -31.67 35.84 -3.40
N VAL A 28 -31.60 34.60 -2.91
CA VAL A 28 -30.60 34.23 -1.92
C VAL A 28 -29.28 34.01 -2.65
N GLU A 29 -28.30 34.88 -2.37
CA GLU A 29 -26.94 34.72 -2.88
C GLU A 29 -26.27 33.53 -2.20
N THR A 30 -25.81 32.56 -2.99
CA THR A 30 -25.04 31.40 -2.53
C THR A 30 -23.56 31.71 -2.47
N ASP A 31 -22.78 30.83 -1.85
CA ASP A 31 -21.31 30.95 -1.79
C ASP A 31 -20.66 30.96 -3.18
N ASN A 32 -21.34 30.38 -4.18
CA ASN A 32 -20.88 30.34 -5.57
C ASN A 32 -21.30 31.58 -6.39
N GLY A 33 -21.98 32.56 -5.76
CA GLY A 33 -22.45 33.79 -6.42
C GLY A 33 -23.75 33.64 -7.21
N GLU A 34 -24.34 32.45 -7.23
CA GLU A 34 -25.64 32.21 -7.86
C GLU A 34 -26.78 32.71 -6.96
N LYS A 35 -27.89 33.11 -7.57
CA LYS A 35 -29.12 33.45 -6.85
C LYS A 35 -30.08 32.30 -6.96
N VAL A 36 -30.48 31.77 -5.81
CA VAL A 36 -31.38 30.62 -5.73
C VAL A 36 -32.60 30.96 -4.88
N SER A 37 -33.61 30.10 -5.01
CA SER A 37 -34.85 30.19 -4.25
C SER A 37 -34.60 29.91 -2.77
N LEU A 38 -35.32 30.64 -1.91
CA LEU A 38 -35.21 30.48 -0.46
C LEU A 38 -35.64 29.08 0.02
N SER A 39 -36.46 28.36 -0.76
CA SER A 39 -36.85 26.97 -0.48
C SER A 39 -35.74 25.94 -0.68
N GLU A 40 -34.71 26.28 -1.47
CA GLU A 40 -33.64 25.36 -1.86
C GLU A 40 -32.40 25.49 -0.95
N VAL A 41 -32.40 26.48 -0.06
CA VAL A 41 -31.25 26.84 0.76
C VAL A 41 -31.43 26.38 2.20
N TYR A 42 -30.36 25.81 2.75
CA TYR A 42 -30.27 25.46 4.16
C TYR A 42 -29.56 26.56 4.94
N PHE A 43 -30.26 27.17 5.89
CA PHE A 43 -29.74 28.28 6.68
C PHE A 43 -29.23 27.80 8.05
N PRO A 44 -28.02 28.20 8.50
CA PRO A 44 -27.53 27.86 9.83
C PRO A 44 -28.52 28.24 10.93
N ASP A 45 -28.76 27.30 11.86
CA ASP A 45 -29.77 27.44 12.92
C ASP A 45 -29.60 28.75 13.72
N PRO A 46 -30.63 29.63 13.78
CA PRO A 46 -30.59 30.86 14.55
C PRO A 46 -30.31 30.70 16.04
N LYS A 47 -30.54 29.51 16.60
CA LYS A 47 -30.28 29.20 18.02
C LYS A 47 -28.79 29.03 18.33
N LEU A 48 -27.95 28.81 17.32
CA LEU A 48 -26.51 28.66 17.46
C LEU A 48 -25.82 30.02 17.65
N SER A 49 -24.70 30.02 18.38
CA SER A 49 -23.86 31.21 18.51
C SER A 49 -23.33 31.66 17.13
N ASN A 50 -22.82 32.90 17.01
CA ASN A 50 -22.22 33.34 15.74
C ASN A 50 -21.09 32.41 15.30
N GLN A 51 -20.23 32.03 16.25
CA GLN A 51 -19.10 31.14 15.98
C GLN A 51 -19.57 29.75 15.54
N ASP A 52 -20.53 29.15 16.25
CA ASP A 52 -21.05 27.82 15.89
C ASP A 52 -21.77 27.83 14.54
N ARG A 53 -22.41 28.95 14.17
CA ARG A 53 -23.02 29.12 12.84
C ARG A 53 -21.99 29.17 11.73
N GLU A 54 -20.84 29.81 11.96
CA GLU A 54 -19.74 29.78 10.99
C GLU A 54 -19.14 28.38 10.87
N THR A 55 -18.97 27.68 12.00
CA THR A 55 -18.42 26.32 12.05
C THR A 55 -19.33 25.31 11.33
N ILE A 56 -20.63 25.30 11.63
CA ILE A 56 -21.58 24.38 10.96
C ILE A 56 -21.69 24.68 9.46
N TRP A 57 -21.62 25.97 9.08
CA TRP A 57 -21.61 26.38 7.68
C TRP A 57 -20.35 25.88 6.96
N LYS A 58 -19.16 25.98 7.59
CA LYS A 58 -17.90 25.45 7.05
C LYS A 58 -18.04 23.94 6.76
N PHE A 59 -18.44 23.14 7.76
CA PHE A 59 -18.55 21.69 7.58
C PHE A 59 -19.60 21.29 6.53
N SER A 60 -20.75 21.96 6.50
CA SER A 60 -21.78 21.66 5.51
C SER A 60 -21.35 22.06 4.08
N ARG A 61 -20.62 23.18 3.94
CA ARG A 61 -20.04 23.60 2.66
C ARG A 61 -19.02 22.57 2.18
N ASP A 62 -18.12 22.15 3.06
CA ASP A 62 -17.07 21.17 2.75
C ASP A 62 -17.71 19.85 2.29
N LEU A 63 -18.80 19.43 2.93
CA LEU A 63 -19.55 18.25 2.52
C LEU A 63 -20.25 18.40 1.15
N LYS A 64 -20.47 19.62 0.61
CA LYS A 64 -21.10 19.84 -0.70
C LYS A 64 -22.45 19.09 -0.88
N ILE A 65 -23.23 18.92 0.19
CA ILE A 65 -24.55 18.24 0.14
C ILE A 65 -25.68 19.25 -0.02
N ASN A 66 -25.65 20.32 0.78
CA ASN A 66 -26.71 21.32 0.83
C ASN A 66 -26.29 22.59 0.09
N THR A 67 -27.27 23.25 -0.51
CA THR A 67 -27.11 24.62 -1.01
C THR A 67 -27.12 25.59 0.16
N LEU A 68 -26.05 26.37 0.31
CA LEU A 68 -25.85 27.27 1.44
C LEU A 68 -25.86 28.74 1.00
N PRO A 69 -26.33 29.65 1.85
CA PRO A 69 -26.21 31.09 1.60
C PRO A 69 -24.73 31.50 1.66
N ALA A 70 -24.37 32.59 1.00
CA ALA A 70 -23.03 33.16 1.06
C ALA A 70 -22.61 33.44 2.51
N LYS A 71 -21.35 33.13 2.84
CA LYS A 71 -20.85 33.19 4.23
C LYS A 71 -21.13 34.53 4.93
N GLN A 72 -20.93 35.63 4.21
CA GLN A 72 -21.12 36.99 4.74
C GLN A 72 -22.56 37.30 5.19
N HIS A 73 -23.54 36.57 4.67
CA HIS A 73 -24.96 36.84 4.91
C HIS A 73 -25.58 35.96 6.00
N ILE A 74 -24.89 34.91 6.47
CA ILE A 74 -25.49 33.88 7.34
C ILE A 74 -26.06 34.46 8.66
N HIS A 75 -25.39 35.46 9.23
CA HIS A 75 -25.85 36.07 10.48
C HIS A 75 -27.08 36.95 10.31
N ASN A 76 -27.20 37.61 9.16
CA ASN A 76 -28.36 38.40 8.82
C ASN A 76 -29.55 37.49 8.51
N TRP A 77 -29.32 36.42 7.76
CA TRP A 77 -30.35 35.43 7.45
C TRP A 77 -30.95 34.80 8.70
N ALA A 78 -30.15 34.44 9.69
CA ALA A 78 -30.68 33.88 10.93
C ALA A 78 -31.68 34.80 11.67
N LYS A 79 -31.64 36.12 11.44
CA LYS A 79 -32.60 37.08 12.00
C LYS A 79 -33.90 37.16 11.18
N LEU A 80 -33.85 36.75 9.91
CA LEU A 80 -34.89 36.96 8.92
C LEU A 80 -35.69 35.69 8.58
N ILE A 81 -35.08 34.51 8.72
CA ILE A 81 -35.73 33.22 8.43
C ILE A 81 -36.87 32.92 9.41
N TRP A 82 -37.79 32.05 8.99
CA TRP A 82 -38.95 31.60 9.77
C TRP A 82 -39.17 30.10 9.61
N ASP A 83 -40.13 29.54 10.36
CA ASP A 83 -40.40 28.10 10.51
C ASP A 83 -40.57 27.28 9.21
N SER A 84 -40.80 27.92 8.06
CA SER A 84 -40.95 27.23 6.77
C SER A 84 -39.66 27.16 5.95
N CYS A 85 -38.56 27.75 6.45
CA CYS A 85 -37.25 27.71 5.80
C CYS A 85 -36.50 26.47 6.26
N SER A 86 -35.68 25.88 5.38
CA SER A 86 -34.82 24.76 5.74
C SER A 86 -33.71 25.22 6.68
N ILE A 87 -33.55 24.52 7.81
CA ILE A 87 -32.58 24.88 8.85
C ILE A 87 -31.45 23.84 8.87
N LEU A 88 -30.22 24.33 8.74
CA LEU A 88 -29.01 23.57 9.01
C LEU A 88 -28.71 23.63 10.52
N ASN A 89 -29.12 22.59 11.23
CA ASN A 89 -28.79 22.37 12.63
C ASN A 89 -27.82 21.18 12.77
N VAL A 90 -27.33 20.92 13.98
CA VAL A 90 -26.36 19.84 14.23
C VAL A 90 -26.90 18.46 13.83
N ASN A 91 -28.22 18.24 13.94
CA ASN A 91 -28.82 16.98 13.48
C ASN A 91 -28.73 16.86 11.97
N GLU A 92 -29.02 17.91 11.20
CA GLU A 92 -28.87 17.88 9.74
C GLU A 92 -27.42 17.63 9.33
N LEU A 93 -26.46 18.35 9.94
CA LEU A 93 -25.03 18.09 9.70
C LEU A 93 -24.65 16.62 9.98
N ALA A 94 -25.17 16.04 11.07
CA ALA A 94 -24.94 14.63 11.37
C ALA A 94 -25.61 13.69 10.35
N THR A 95 -26.77 14.04 9.80
CA THR A 95 -27.40 13.27 8.71
C THR A 95 -26.55 13.32 7.45
N ASP A 96 -26.06 14.52 7.10
CA ASP A 96 -25.20 14.76 5.95
C ASP A 96 -23.91 13.95 6.06
N LEU A 97 -23.25 13.98 7.23
CA LEU A 97 -22.05 13.19 7.48
C LEU A 97 -22.33 11.69 7.40
N GLN A 98 -23.41 11.21 8.01
CA GLN A 98 -23.82 9.81 7.94
C GLN A 98 -24.01 9.33 6.49
N SER A 99 -24.48 10.20 5.60
CA SER A 99 -24.71 9.86 4.18
C SER A 99 -23.44 9.46 3.43
N ARG A 100 -22.26 9.85 3.93
CA ARG A 100 -20.95 9.49 3.38
C ARG A 100 -20.55 8.04 3.66
N LYS A 101 -21.15 7.39 4.67
CA LYS A 101 -21.01 5.96 5.03
C LYS A 101 -19.62 5.51 5.51
N ASN A 102 -18.52 6.01 4.95
CA ASN A 102 -17.15 5.63 5.32
C ASN A 102 -16.14 6.74 5.01
N ILE A 103 -14.92 6.60 5.54
CA ILE A 103 -13.82 7.55 5.39
C ILE A 103 -13.40 7.72 3.93
N GLN A 104 -13.36 6.65 3.13
CA GLN A 104 -12.93 6.71 1.72
C GLN A 104 -13.89 7.57 0.87
N GLU A 105 -15.19 7.42 1.08
CA GLU A 105 -16.21 8.23 0.39
C GLU A 105 -16.22 9.68 0.90
N LEU A 106 -15.95 9.89 2.19
CA LEU A 106 -15.74 11.23 2.74
C LEU A 106 -14.51 11.89 2.09
N GLN A 107 -13.39 11.17 2.01
CA GLN A 107 -12.16 11.63 1.38
C GLN A 107 -12.36 12.08 -0.06
N LYS A 108 -13.05 11.27 -0.87
CA LYS A 108 -13.39 11.62 -2.25
C LYS A 108 -14.25 12.88 -2.34
N SER A 109 -15.19 13.06 -1.40
CA SER A 109 -16.08 14.23 -1.40
C SER A 109 -15.36 15.52 -1.01
N LEU A 110 -14.40 15.43 -0.09
CA LEU A 110 -13.62 16.56 0.42
C LEU A 110 -12.41 16.90 -0.47
N GLU A 111 -11.97 15.97 -1.31
CA GLU A 111 -10.76 16.10 -2.15
C GLU A 111 -9.49 16.35 -1.32
N LEU A 112 -9.39 15.65 -0.18
CA LEU A 112 -8.28 15.77 0.79
C LEU A 112 -7.44 14.49 0.86
N SER A 113 -6.25 14.58 1.46
CA SER A 113 -5.45 13.39 1.82
C SER A 113 -6.05 12.64 3.01
N GLU A 114 -5.61 11.41 3.25
CA GLU A 114 -6.15 10.56 4.33
C GLU A 114 -5.99 11.22 5.72
N ASP A 115 -4.82 11.76 6.03
CA ASP A 115 -4.54 12.43 7.31
C ASP A 115 -5.38 13.70 7.51
N GLU A 116 -5.58 14.47 6.43
CA GLU A 116 -6.40 15.68 6.46
C GLU A 116 -7.88 15.37 6.68
N VAL A 117 -8.39 14.29 6.07
CA VAL A 117 -9.78 13.84 6.26
C VAL A 117 -10.01 13.37 7.68
N LEU A 118 -9.07 12.60 8.25
CA LEU A 118 -9.13 12.18 9.64
C LEU A 118 -9.15 13.38 10.58
N SER A 119 -8.27 14.36 10.35
CA SER A 119 -8.22 15.60 11.14
C SER A 119 -9.53 16.39 11.03
N TRP A 120 -10.06 16.58 9.81
CA TRP A 120 -11.34 17.23 9.57
C TRP A 120 -12.50 16.50 10.27
N MET A 121 -12.49 15.17 10.23
CA MET A 121 -13.52 14.35 10.85
C MET A 121 -13.48 14.48 12.38
N VAL A 122 -12.29 14.46 13.00
CA VAL A 122 -12.15 14.68 14.44
C VAL A 122 -12.67 16.06 14.83
N GLU A 123 -12.34 17.12 14.07
CA GLU A 123 -12.88 18.47 14.31
C GLU A 123 -14.41 18.50 14.21
N CYS A 124 -14.97 17.86 13.19
CA CYS A 124 -16.41 17.81 12.95
C CYS A 124 -17.16 17.04 14.04
N LEU A 125 -16.66 15.86 14.42
CA LEU A 125 -17.24 15.06 15.49
C LEU A 125 -17.13 15.79 16.85
N ASN A 126 -16.00 16.45 17.12
CA ASN A 126 -15.86 17.26 18.33
C ASN A 126 -16.86 18.43 18.35
N PHE A 127 -17.05 19.13 17.22
CA PHE A 127 -18.08 20.17 17.12
C PHE A 127 -19.49 19.62 17.41
N ILE A 128 -19.85 18.49 16.81
CA ILE A 128 -21.14 17.83 17.09
C ILE A 128 -21.25 17.49 18.57
N LEU A 129 -20.19 16.99 19.20
CA LEU A 129 -20.16 16.63 20.62
C LEU A 129 -20.34 17.83 21.55
N GLN A 130 -19.69 18.96 21.26
CA GLN A 130 -19.79 20.18 22.08
C GLN A 130 -21.14 20.90 21.94
N THR A 131 -21.77 20.82 20.76
CA THR A 131 -23.00 21.56 20.46
C THR A 131 -24.27 20.72 20.61
N SER A 132 -24.15 19.40 20.83
CA SER A 132 -25.30 18.50 20.88
C SER A 132 -25.15 17.39 21.92
N SER A 133 -26.15 16.51 22.04
CA SER A 133 -26.11 15.41 23.00
C SER A 133 -25.39 14.19 22.44
N LEU A 134 -24.71 13.45 23.33
CA LEU A 134 -24.06 12.17 22.99
C LEU A 134 -25.03 11.16 22.33
N GLN A 135 -26.34 11.33 22.53
CA GLN A 135 -27.37 10.49 21.92
C GLN A 135 -27.38 10.52 20.39
N ILE A 136 -26.88 11.60 19.77
CA ILE A 136 -26.74 11.66 18.31
C ILE A 136 -25.77 10.60 17.80
N PHE A 137 -24.65 10.37 18.48
CA PHE A 137 -23.68 9.33 18.14
C PHE A 137 -24.22 7.91 18.37
N ASN A 138 -25.16 7.75 19.32
CA ASN A 138 -25.82 6.46 19.57
C ASN A 138 -26.95 6.16 18.58
N SER A 139 -27.54 7.19 17.98
CA SER A 139 -28.67 7.05 17.04
C SER A 139 -28.23 7.06 15.58
N LYS A 140 -27.17 7.78 15.24
CA LYS A 140 -26.63 7.94 13.88
C LYS A 140 -25.27 7.27 13.71
N SER A 141 -25.02 6.75 12.52
CA SER A 141 -23.74 6.15 12.16
C SER A 141 -22.74 7.23 11.74
N LEU A 142 -21.99 7.77 12.70
CA LEU A 142 -21.06 8.90 12.51
C LEU A 142 -19.61 8.51 12.77
N THR A 143 -19.39 7.57 13.68
CA THR A 143 -18.07 7.21 14.19
C THR A 143 -17.53 6.03 13.38
N PRO A 144 -16.38 6.15 12.70
CA PRO A 144 -15.78 5.01 12.00
C PRO A 144 -15.25 3.95 12.96
N ASN A 145 -15.36 2.70 12.52
CA ASN A 145 -14.55 1.60 13.05
C ASN A 145 -13.12 1.61 12.46
N GLN A 146 -12.28 0.66 12.83
CA GLN A 146 -10.90 0.54 12.32
C GLN A 146 -10.82 0.19 10.83
N LYS A 147 -11.93 -0.16 10.17
CA LYS A 147 -12.03 -0.29 8.71
C LYS A 147 -12.50 1.00 8.01
N GLY A 148 -12.67 2.09 8.77
CA GLY A 148 -13.17 3.36 8.28
C GLY A 148 -14.67 3.41 7.97
N ILE A 149 -15.44 2.39 8.35
CA ILE A 149 -16.89 2.34 8.11
C ILE A 149 -17.61 3.04 9.25
N PHE A 150 -18.51 3.98 8.94
CA PHE A 150 -19.27 4.70 9.95
C PHE A 150 -20.30 3.78 10.61
N LYS A 151 -20.25 3.74 11.93
CA LYS A 151 -21.12 2.95 12.81
C LYS A 151 -21.70 3.86 13.89
N LYS A 152 -22.72 3.35 14.58
CA LYS A 152 -23.23 4.03 15.78
C LYS A 152 -22.22 3.82 16.90
N LEU A 153 -22.07 4.80 17.77
CA LEU A 153 -21.13 4.73 18.88
C LEU A 153 -21.37 3.48 19.74
N ARG A 154 -22.62 3.18 20.10
CA ARG A 154 -23.00 1.96 20.86
C ARG A 154 -22.62 0.61 20.22
N GLU A 155 -22.27 0.59 18.93
CA GLU A 155 -21.85 -0.62 18.21
C GLU A 155 -20.32 -0.81 18.25
N LEU A 156 -19.60 0.18 18.75
CA LEU A 156 -18.14 0.21 18.80
C LEU A 156 -17.64 0.05 20.23
N SER A 157 -16.42 -0.48 20.33
CA SER A 157 -15.67 -0.61 21.57
C SER A 157 -14.33 0.12 21.47
N ASN A 158 -13.84 0.61 22.60
CA ASN A 158 -12.50 1.20 22.68
C ASN A 158 -11.44 0.11 22.54
N ASP A 159 -10.39 0.40 21.78
CA ASP A 159 -9.26 -0.51 21.56
C ASP A 159 -8.22 -0.36 22.68
N LEU A 160 -8.17 -1.34 23.58
CA LEU A 160 -7.12 -1.49 24.61
C LEU A 160 -6.29 -2.75 24.35
N ILE A 161 -6.23 -3.22 23.10
CA ILE A 161 -5.44 -4.38 22.71
C ILE A 161 -4.02 -3.93 22.40
N ASP A 162 -3.89 -2.85 21.61
CA ASP A 162 -2.62 -2.28 21.15
C ASP A 162 -1.66 -3.35 20.62
N ASP A 163 -2.19 -4.26 19.79
CA ASP A 163 -1.45 -5.36 19.16
C ASP A 163 -2.22 -5.83 17.92
N ASP A 164 -1.73 -5.46 16.74
CA ASP A 164 -2.37 -5.82 15.47
C ASP A 164 -2.19 -7.30 15.12
N CYS A 165 -1.13 -7.96 15.61
CA CYS A 165 -0.92 -9.39 15.41
C CYS A 165 -2.02 -10.21 16.10
N LEU A 166 -2.39 -9.84 17.32
CA LEU A 166 -3.50 -10.48 18.03
C LEU A 166 -4.86 -10.23 17.35
N LYS A 167 -5.06 -9.06 16.75
CA LYS A 167 -6.28 -8.76 15.97
C LYS A 167 -6.35 -9.61 14.69
N ASP A 168 -5.24 -9.75 13.98
CA ASP A 168 -5.12 -10.64 12.81
C ASP A 168 -5.44 -12.10 13.17
N ILE A 169 -4.85 -12.61 14.26
CA ILE A 169 -5.10 -13.97 14.73
C ILE A 169 -6.58 -14.16 15.07
N ALA A 170 -7.19 -13.19 15.76
CA ALA A 170 -8.62 -13.23 16.06
C ALA A 170 -9.49 -13.23 14.79
N LEU A 171 -9.11 -12.44 13.78
CA LEU A 171 -9.80 -12.38 12.48
C LEU A 171 -9.76 -13.73 11.75
N LEU A 172 -8.60 -14.39 11.70
CA LEU A 172 -8.44 -15.73 11.11
C LEU A 172 -9.27 -16.80 11.84
N LEU A 173 -9.55 -16.59 13.12
CA LEU A 173 -10.42 -17.45 13.92
C LEU A 173 -11.91 -17.05 13.84
N GLY A 174 -12.27 -16.17 12.90
CA GLY A 174 -13.64 -15.73 12.62
C GLY A 174 -14.14 -14.58 13.51
N SER A 175 -13.28 -13.97 14.32
CA SER A 175 -13.63 -12.82 15.16
C SER A 175 -13.05 -11.53 14.59
N ASP A 176 -13.84 -10.83 13.78
CA ASP A 176 -13.46 -9.53 13.22
C ASP A 176 -13.51 -8.42 14.28
N LEU A 177 -12.34 -8.11 14.85
CA LEU A 177 -12.20 -7.04 15.83
C LEU A 177 -12.15 -5.66 15.17
N TYR A 178 -11.58 -5.55 13.97
CA TYR A 178 -11.52 -4.29 13.21
C TYR A 178 -12.90 -3.72 12.90
N GLU A 179 -13.91 -4.58 12.74
CA GLU A 179 -15.28 -4.13 12.55
C GLU A 179 -15.92 -3.54 13.83
N LYS A 180 -15.50 -4.01 15.00
CA LYS A 180 -16.10 -3.68 16.32
C LYS A 180 -15.34 -2.59 17.07
N LEU A 181 -14.08 -2.35 16.73
CA LEU A 181 -13.24 -1.38 17.42
C LEU A 181 -13.40 0.01 16.82
N LEU A 182 -13.43 1.03 17.68
CA LEU A 182 -13.38 2.44 17.30
C LEU A 182 -12.06 2.74 16.58
N HIS A 183 -12.13 3.59 15.55
CA HIS A 183 -10.94 4.04 14.83
C HIS A 183 -9.95 4.74 15.76
N SER A 184 -8.66 4.42 15.67
CA SER A 184 -7.61 4.88 16.60
C SER A 184 -7.46 6.41 16.67
N ALA A 185 -7.67 7.11 15.55
CA ALA A 185 -7.64 8.57 15.49
C ALA A 185 -8.78 9.26 16.28
N ILE A 186 -9.83 8.53 16.68
CA ILE A 186 -10.98 9.09 17.40
C ILE A 186 -10.86 8.71 18.86
N SER A 187 -10.54 9.71 19.69
CA SER A 187 -10.48 9.57 21.14
C SER A 187 -11.15 10.79 21.77
N PHE A 188 -12.32 10.57 22.36
CA PHE A 188 -13.06 11.58 23.12
C PHE A 188 -13.37 10.98 24.49
N ASP A 189 -13.05 11.70 25.58
CA ASP A 189 -13.25 11.23 26.95
C ASP A 189 -14.73 10.96 27.26
N GLU A 190 -15.63 11.67 26.56
CA GLU A 190 -17.08 11.50 26.68
C GLU A 190 -17.59 10.17 26.09
N PHE A 191 -16.79 9.50 25.24
CA PHE A 191 -17.13 8.21 24.64
C PHE A 191 -16.84 7.09 25.65
N ASN A 192 -17.76 6.91 26.60
CA ASN A 192 -17.68 5.87 27.63
C ASN A 192 -18.12 4.49 27.12
N ASN A 193 -17.50 4.03 26.04
CA ASN A 193 -17.78 2.76 25.41
C ASN A 193 -17.15 1.59 26.18
N GLN A 194 -17.72 0.39 26.01
CA GLN A 194 -17.05 -0.82 26.49
C GLN A 194 -15.68 -0.93 25.82
N SER A 195 -14.68 -1.37 26.56
CA SER A 195 -13.32 -1.54 26.04
C SER A 195 -13.04 -3.02 25.80
N ILE A 196 -12.37 -3.34 24.70
CA ILE A 196 -11.84 -4.69 24.46
C ILE A 196 -10.38 -4.68 24.87
N SER A 197 -10.05 -5.44 25.91
CA SER A 197 -8.68 -5.58 26.39
C SER A 197 -7.97 -6.74 25.71
N ARG A 198 -6.63 -6.70 25.72
CA ARG A 198 -5.76 -7.80 25.28
C ARG A 198 -6.14 -9.15 25.91
N GLN A 199 -6.49 -9.16 27.21
CA GLN A 199 -6.94 -10.38 27.90
C GLN A 199 -8.25 -10.93 27.34
N SER A 200 -9.21 -10.08 27.00
CA SER A 200 -10.47 -10.52 26.41
C SER A 200 -10.23 -11.20 25.06
N VAL A 201 -9.35 -10.62 24.24
CA VAL A 201 -8.98 -11.20 22.93
C VAL A 201 -8.25 -12.52 23.12
N ALA A 202 -7.30 -12.58 24.05
CA ALA A 202 -6.60 -13.82 24.37
C ALA A 202 -7.57 -14.94 24.79
N ASN A 203 -8.57 -14.63 25.60
CA ASN A 203 -9.62 -15.58 25.98
C ASN A 203 -10.45 -16.03 24.77
N THR A 204 -10.81 -15.11 23.87
CA THR A 204 -11.53 -15.43 22.63
C THR A 204 -10.72 -16.37 21.74
N ILE A 205 -9.46 -16.05 21.48
CA ILE A 205 -8.53 -16.88 20.69
C ILE A 205 -8.39 -18.26 21.34
N THR A 206 -8.17 -18.31 22.66
CA THR A 206 -8.03 -19.55 23.43
C THR A 206 -9.26 -20.44 23.28
N ASN A 207 -10.46 -19.88 23.46
CA ASN A 207 -11.70 -20.62 23.31
C ASN A 207 -11.93 -21.10 21.87
N SER A 208 -11.57 -20.31 20.86
CA SER A 208 -11.69 -20.70 19.46
C SER A 208 -10.74 -21.84 19.09
N ILE A 209 -9.52 -21.84 19.62
CA ILE A 209 -8.54 -22.90 19.39
C ILE A 209 -8.90 -24.19 20.15
N ILE A 210 -9.37 -24.09 21.40
CA ILE A 210 -9.67 -25.29 22.21
C ILE A 210 -10.92 -26.05 21.72
N LYS A 211 -11.87 -25.39 21.05
CA LYS A 211 -13.17 -25.97 20.64
C LYS A 211 -13.14 -27.15 19.65
N ASP A 212 -11.97 -27.73 19.36
CA ASP A 212 -11.80 -28.93 18.51
C ASP A 212 -12.51 -28.79 17.15
N LEU A 213 -12.48 -27.57 16.59
CA LEU A 213 -13.02 -27.27 15.28
C LEU A 213 -12.13 -27.92 14.19
N PRO A 214 -12.71 -28.37 13.06
CA PRO A 214 -11.94 -28.94 11.96
C PRO A 214 -10.85 -27.97 11.51
N ASN A 215 -9.63 -28.49 11.32
CA ASN A 215 -8.48 -27.73 10.87
C ASN A 215 -8.70 -27.26 9.42
N ASN A 216 -9.17 -26.03 9.26
CA ASN A 216 -9.12 -25.31 7.99
C ASN A 216 -7.80 -24.55 7.88
N SER A 217 -7.49 -24.08 6.66
CA SER A 217 -6.26 -23.34 6.36
C SER A 217 -6.09 -22.09 7.23
N GLU A 218 -7.19 -21.36 7.51
CA GLU A 218 -7.19 -20.14 8.33
C GLU A 218 -6.84 -20.42 9.79
N ARG A 219 -7.39 -21.50 10.37
CA ARG A 219 -7.08 -21.94 11.74
C ARG A 219 -5.63 -22.40 11.86
N ILE A 220 -5.12 -23.12 10.87
CA ILE A 220 -3.70 -23.50 10.80
C ILE A 220 -2.81 -22.24 10.80
N LEU A 221 -3.14 -21.27 9.95
CA LEU A 221 -2.42 -20.00 9.87
C LEU A 221 -2.49 -19.20 11.19
N ALA A 222 -3.67 -19.18 11.84
CA ALA A 222 -3.86 -18.52 13.12
C ALA A 222 -2.99 -19.15 14.22
N ILE A 223 -2.93 -20.48 14.30
CA ILE A 223 -2.08 -21.19 15.27
C ILE A 223 -0.60 -20.89 15.02
N ARG A 224 -0.17 -20.86 13.74
CA ARG A 224 1.21 -20.52 13.38
C ARG A 224 1.59 -19.10 13.77
N LYS A 225 0.76 -18.11 13.41
CA LYS A 225 0.94 -16.71 13.82
C LYS A 225 0.99 -16.58 15.35
N LEU A 226 0.13 -17.32 16.06
CA LEU A 226 0.12 -17.32 17.53
C LEU A 226 1.41 -17.90 18.13
N ILE A 227 1.98 -18.94 17.52
CA ILE A 227 3.26 -19.52 17.96
C ILE A 227 4.42 -18.54 17.74
N ILE A 228 4.45 -17.84 16.60
CA ILE A 228 5.43 -16.78 16.35
C ILE A 228 5.31 -15.70 17.43
N TRP A 229 4.08 -15.23 17.68
CA TRP A 229 3.80 -14.24 18.72
C TRP A 229 4.23 -14.74 20.12
N PHE A 230 4.12 -16.04 20.41
CA PHE A 230 4.61 -16.63 21.66
C PHE A 230 6.12 -16.55 21.85
N GLU A 231 6.89 -16.62 20.77
CA GLU A 231 8.35 -16.49 20.85
C GLU A 231 8.80 -15.04 20.96
N GLU A 232 8.10 -14.13 20.28
CA GLU A 232 8.37 -12.70 20.36
C GLU A 232 8.00 -12.10 21.73
N ASN A 233 6.94 -12.64 22.38
CA ASN A 233 6.38 -12.10 23.62
C ASN A 233 6.24 -13.17 24.73
N PRO A 234 7.34 -13.80 25.20
CA PRO A 234 7.28 -15.01 26.03
C PRO A 234 6.65 -14.80 27.42
N GLU A 235 6.86 -13.65 28.06
CA GLU A 235 6.27 -13.36 29.37
C GLU A 235 4.76 -13.05 29.27
N GLU A 236 4.36 -12.25 28.28
CA GLU A 236 2.94 -11.96 28.02
C GLU A 236 2.18 -13.23 27.63
N SER A 237 2.81 -14.11 26.85
CA SER A 237 2.22 -15.37 26.42
C SER A 237 1.90 -16.30 27.57
N LYS A 238 2.77 -16.38 28.58
CA LYS A 238 2.49 -17.16 29.80
C LYS A 238 1.30 -16.62 30.56
N ASN A 239 1.15 -15.30 30.61
CA ASN A 239 0.08 -14.63 31.35
C ASN A 239 -1.27 -14.71 30.61
N LEU A 240 -1.28 -14.34 29.33
CA LEU A 240 -2.50 -14.24 28.52
C LEU A 240 -2.98 -15.61 28.02
N PHE A 241 -2.05 -16.51 27.69
CA PHE A 241 -2.32 -17.77 27.00
C PHE A 241 -1.77 -18.98 27.76
N SER A 242 -1.85 -18.99 29.09
CA SER A 242 -1.24 -20.02 29.94
C SER A 242 -1.50 -21.48 29.50
N GLU A 243 -2.71 -21.79 29.02
CA GLU A 243 -3.06 -23.13 28.53
C GLU A 243 -2.45 -23.43 27.15
N LEU A 244 -2.61 -22.53 26.18
CA LEU A 244 -2.09 -22.72 24.83
C LEU A 244 -0.56 -22.70 24.81
N PHE A 245 0.06 -21.86 25.63
CA PHE A 245 1.52 -21.76 25.74
C PHE A 245 2.14 -23.06 26.27
N ARG A 246 1.46 -23.77 27.18
CA ARG A 246 1.88 -25.11 27.65
C ARG A 246 1.71 -26.20 26.60
N LYS A 247 0.82 -26.00 25.64
CA LYS A 247 0.49 -26.97 24.57
C LYS A 247 1.05 -26.55 23.22
N LYS A 248 1.92 -25.53 23.15
CA LYS A 248 2.35 -24.90 21.90
C LYS A 248 3.03 -25.88 20.95
N GLU A 249 3.82 -26.82 21.46
CA GLU A 249 4.47 -27.85 20.67
C GLU A 249 3.43 -28.81 20.08
N LYS A 250 2.43 -29.21 20.88
CA LYS A 250 1.32 -30.04 20.39
C LYS A 250 0.50 -29.30 19.33
N LEU A 251 0.19 -28.03 19.56
CA LEU A 251 -0.56 -27.20 18.61
C LEU A 251 0.17 -27.07 17.27
N LEU A 252 1.49 -26.92 17.28
CA LEU A 252 2.28 -26.91 16.05
C LEU A 252 2.22 -28.26 15.33
N VAL A 253 2.39 -29.35 16.06
CA VAL A 253 2.35 -30.71 15.50
C VAL A 253 1.00 -31.03 14.88
N ASP A 254 -0.09 -30.58 15.51
CA ASP A 254 -1.45 -30.78 14.99
C ASP A 254 -1.74 -29.94 13.72
N THR A 255 -0.87 -28.98 13.37
CA THR A 255 -0.98 -28.15 12.14
C THR A 255 -0.16 -28.62 10.94
N ILE A 256 0.61 -29.70 11.09
CA ILE A 256 1.50 -30.22 10.05
C ILE A 256 1.11 -31.68 9.75
N GLU A 257 0.87 -31.97 8.48
CA GLU A 257 0.43 -33.30 8.03
C GLU A 257 1.55 -34.36 8.14
N ASP A 258 2.81 -33.97 7.87
CA ASP A 258 3.98 -34.84 7.98
C ASP A 258 4.58 -34.82 9.40
N LYS A 259 4.08 -35.73 10.24
CA LYS A 259 4.50 -35.88 11.64
C LYS A 259 5.97 -36.29 11.79
N ASP A 260 6.54 -37.00 10.82
CA ASP A 260 7.90 -37.56 10.92
C ASP A 260 9.00 -36.51 10.64
N SER A 261 8.73 -35.55 9.74
CA SER A 261 9.65 -34.42 9.49
C SER A 261 9.73 -33.46 10.69
N LEU A 262 8.64 -33.31 11.44
CA LEU A 262 8.55 -32.45 12.63
C LEU A 262 9.35 -32.97 13.83
N TYR A 263 9.30 -34.28 14.13
CA TYR A 263 10.04 -34.85 15.26
C TYR A 263 11.56 -34.72 15.07
N LYS A 264 12.05 -34.77 13.83
CA LYS A 264 13.46 -34.51 13.47
C LYS A 264 13.85 -33.04 13.62
N LEU A 265 12.90 -32.11 13.47
CA LEU A 265 13.13 -30.67 13.59
C LEU A 265 13.04 -30.17 15.04
N LEU A 266 12.10 -30.70 15.84
CA LEU A 266 11.99 -30.44 17.29
C LEU A 266 13.23 -30.89 18.09
N THR A 267 13.92 -31.92 17.61
CA THR A 267 15.17 -32.42 18.23
C THR A 267 16.41 -31.57 17.88
N SER A 268 16.29 -30.63 16.93
CA SER A 268 17.43 -29.88 16.37
C SER A 268 17.66 -28.46 16.95
N GLN A 269 17.03 -28.11 18.09
CA GLN A 269 17.14 -26.78 18.74
C GLN A 269 16.72 -25.58 17.87
N ILE A 270 15.98 -25.79 16.78
CA ILE A 270 15.48 -24.71 15.92
C ILE A 270 14.28 -24.01 16.61
N PRO A 271 14.24 -22.66 16.67
CA PRO A 271 13.07 -21.92 17.17
C PRO A 271 11.79 -22.29 16.42
N LEU A 272 10.67 -22.44 17.14
CA LEU A 272 9.37 -22.80 16.56
C LEU A 272 8.85 -21.73 15.58
N SER A 273 9.23 -20.46 15.73
CA SER A 273 8.92 -19.38 14.76
C SER A 273 9.38 -19.73 13.36
N LYS A 274 10.63 -20.19 13.21
CA LYS A 274 11.19 -20.60 11.93
C LYS A 274 10.42 -21.78 11.35
N LEU A 275 10.01 -22.76 12.19
CA LEU A 275 9.20 -23.91 11.75
C LEU A 275 7.80 -23.50 11.28
N ALA A 276 7.21 -22.48 11.88
CA ALA A 276 5.92 -21.93 11.45
C ALA A 276 6.02 -21.23 10.07
N GLU A 277 7.16 -20.60 9.76
CA GLU A 277 7.43 -19.96 8.46
C GLU A 277 7.67 -20.97 7.31
N PHE A 278 8.31 -22.11 7.60
CA PHE A 278 8.76 -23.07 6.57
C PHE A 278 7.66 -23.82 5.81
N SER A 279 6.39 -23.72 6.23
CA SER A 279 5.27 -24.40 5.57
C SER A 279 4.34 -23.45 4.80
N SER A 280 4.77 -22.19 4.63
CA SER A 280 4.20 -21.23 3.65
C SER A 280 4.88 -21.32 2.29
N LEU A 281 5.95 -22.11 2.18
CA LEU A 281 6.57 -22.45 0.91
C LEU A 281 6.24 -23.92 0.64
N ASP A 282 5.59 -24.19 -0.49
CA ASP A 282 5.55 -25.52 -1.10
C ASP A 282 6.99 -25.92 -1.48
N ILE A 283 7.85 -26.20 -0.51
CA ILE A 283 9.16 -26.79 -0.76
C ILE A 283 8.89 -28.26 -1.02
N ASP A 284 8.94 -28.65 -2.30
CA ASP A 284 8.99 -30.04 -2.68
C ASP A 284 10.14 -30.68 -1.89
N THR A 285 9.82 -31.61 -0.98
CA THR A 285 10.80 -32.25 -0.09
C THR A 285 11.89 -32.97 -0.89
N LYS A 286 11.68 -33.18 -2.20
CA LYS A 286 12.72 -33.60 -3.15
C LYS A 286 13.77 -32.54 -3.43
N GLU A 287 13.41 -31.26 -3.60
CA GLU A 287 14.38 -30.19 -3.85
C GLU A 287 15.31 -29.95 -2.65
N LEU A 288 14.78 -30.02 -1.43
CA LEU A 288 15.61 -29.90 -0.22
C LEU A 288 16.59 -31.07 -0.08
N ASN A 289 16.15 -32.29 -0.39
CA ASN A 289 17.03 -33.47 -0.37
C ASN A 289 18.05 -33.42 -1.52
N ASN A 290 17.67 -32.91 -2.69
CA ASN A 290 18.60 -32.67 -3.79
C ASN A 290 19.64 -31.63 -3.40
N LEU A 291 19.25 -30.50 -2.80
CA LEU A 291 20.17 -29.48 -2.29
C LEU A 291 21.14 -30.00 -1.23
N LEU A 292 20.67 -30.85 -0.31
CA LEU A 292 21.55 -31.48 0.68
C LEU A 292 22.55 -32.44 0.01
N ASN A 293 22.12 -33.19 -0.99
CA ASN A 293 22.99 -34.07 -1.77
C ASN A 293 23.99 -33.27 -2.62
N ASP A 294 23.57 -32.19 -3.27
CA ASP A 294 24.39 -31.34 -4.14
C ASP A 294 25.55 -30.70 -3.38
N PHE A 295 25.31 -30.32 -2.11
CA PHE A 295 26.33 -29.77 -1.21
C PHE A 295 26.98 -30.82 -0.30
N ASN A 296 26.67 -32.10 -0.53
CA ASN A 296 27.14 -33.26 0.23
C ASN A 296 26.94 -33.08 1.75
N ALA A 297 25.88 -32.37 2.13
CA ALA A 297 25.56 -31.94 3.47
C ALA A 297 24.56 -32.90 4.12
N SER A 298 24.88 -33.34 5.32
CA SER A 298 24.05 -34.32 6.05
C SER A 298 22.80 -33.70 6.67
N ASN A 299 22.80 -32.37 6.88
CA ASN A 299 21.70 -31.60 7.43
C ASN A 299 21.88 -30.10 7.14
N ILE A 300 20.87 -29.30 7.46
CA ILE A 300 20.85 -27.85 7.21
C ILE A 300 21.92 -27.10 8.02
N SER A 301 22.34 -27.61 9.19
CA SER A 301 23.44 -27.01 9.96
C SER A 301 24.78 -27.21 9.26
N ASP A 302 25.05 -28.43 8.80
CA ASP A 302 26.23 -28.79 8.01
C ASP A 302 26.27 -28.02 6.69
N LEU A 303 25.12 -27.84 6.04
CA LEU A 303 24.98 -26.96 4.88
C LEU A 303 25.31 -25.50 5.23
N ARG A 304 24.80 -24.99 6.34
CA ARG A 304 25.03 -23.60 6.79
C ARG A 304 26.50 -23.36 7.17
N ASP A 305 27.16 -24.35 7.75
CA ASP A 305 28.57 -24.27 8.11
C ASP A 305 29.46 -24.32 6.85
N LYS A 306 29.13 -25.19 5.88
CA LYS A 306 29.77 -25.20 4.56
C LYS A 306 29.56 -23.90 3.77
N LEU A 307 28.38 -23.29 3.89
CA LEU A 307 28.09 -21.99 3.28
C LEU A 307 28.79 -20.82 3.99
N ARG A 308 29.02 -20.93 5.31
CA ARG A 308 29.79 -19.95 6.08
C ARG A 308 31.26 -19.92 5.69
N ASP A 309 31.85 -21.07 5.40
CA ASP A 309 33.23 -21.16 4.91
C ASP A 309 33.39 -20.51 3.52
N ILE A 310 32.35 -20.58 2.68
CA ILE A 310 32.30 -19.93 1.36
C ILE A 310 32.07 -18.40 1.50
N GLY A 311 31.34 -17.96 2.52
CA GLY A 311 30.93 -16.56 2.73
C GLY A 311 32.01 -15.58 3.21
N SER A 312 33.22 -16.03 3.52
CA SER A 312 34.30 -15.17 4.05
C SER A 312 34.92 -14.20 3.02
N VAL A 313 34.45 -14.21 1.77
CA VAL A 313 35.00 -13.37 0.67
C VAL A 313 34.06 -12.24 0.23
N ALA A 314 32.79 -12.21 0.67
CA ALA A 314 31.74 -11.41 0.01
C ALA A 314 31.13 -10.26 0.87
N GLU A 315 31.90 -9.59 1.72
CA GLU A 315 31.36 -8.56 2.64
C GLU A 315 31.27 -7.11 2.09
N ASN A 316 31.37 -6.87 0.76
CA ASN A 316 31.33 -5.50 0.22
C ASN A 316 30.39 -5.30 -1.00
N GLN A 317 29.13 -5.75 -0.92
CA GLN A 317 28.11 -5.32 -1.89
C GLN A 317 26.86 -4.77 -1.19
N THR A 318 26.64 -3.47 -1.35
CA THR A 318 25.41 -2.77 -0.96
C THR A 318 24.26 -3.25 -1.85
N ARG A 319 23.25 -3.89 -1.25
CA ARG A 319 22.05 -4.32 -1.98
C ARG A 319 21.25 -3.13 -2.50
N THR A 320 20.71 -3.23 -3.70
CA THR A 320 19.95 -2.15 -4.38
C THR A 320 18.48 -2.49 -4.55
N GLU A 321 17.59 -1.49 -4.52
CA GLU A 321 16.15 -1.69 -4.81
C GLU A 321 15.90 -1.83 -6.31
N LEU A 322 14.99 -2.73 -6.70
CA LEU A 322 14.55 -2.88 -8.10
C LEU A 322 13.73 -1.67 -8.53
N ASN A 323 14.29 -0.82 -9.39
CA ASN A 323 13.63 0.37 -9.95
C ASN A 323 13.77 0.42 -11.49
N ARG A 324 13.16 1.44 -12.11
CA ARG A 324 13.16 1.63 -13.58
C ARG A 324 14.56 1.72 -14.17
N ASP A 325 15.47 2.37 -13.45
CA ASP A 325 16.84 2.62 -13.88
C ASP A 325 17.71 1.37 -13.80
N VAL A 326 17.50 0.55 -12.77
CA VAL A 326 18.12 -0.76 -12.61
C VAL A 326 17.66 -1.70 -13.72
N LEU A 327 16.35 -1.76 -14.03
CA LEU A 327 15.85 -2.59 -15.12
C LEU A 327 16.41 -2.19 -16.49
N LEU A 328 16.59 -0.89 -16.73
CA LEU A 328 17.23 -0.37 -17.93
C LEU A 328 18.71 -0.78 -18.01
N SER A 329 19.46 -0.58 -16.93
CA SER A 329 20.88 -0.94 -16.86
C SER A 329 21.07 -2.45 -17.04
N LEU A 330 20.13 -3.25 -16.54
CA LEU A 330 20.08 -4.69 -16.71
C LEU A 330 19.55 -5.11 -18.09
N GLY A 331 18.81 -4.28 -18.81
CA GLY A 331 18.31 -4.62 -20.14
C GLY A 331 17.14 -5.60 -20.11
N ILE A 332 16.42 -5.64 -18.98
CA ILE A 332 15.27 -6.52 -18.78
C ILE A 332 14.01 -5.82 -19.28
N THR A 333 13.37 -6.40 -20.29
CA THR A 333 12.21 -5.82 -20.99
C THR A 333 10.90 -6.54 -20.71
N SER A 334 10.93 -7.65 -19.98
CA SER A 334 9.73 -8.42 -19.63
C SER A 334 9.82 -9.08 -18.26
N MET A 335 8.66 -9.47 -17.71
CA MET A 335 8.57 -10.20 -16.44
C MET A 335 9.15 -11.61 -16.52
N GLU A 336 9.15 -12.22 -17.71
CA GLU A 336 9.74 -13.55 -17.94
C GLU A 336 11.28 -13.49 -17.92
N GLU A 337 11.86 -12.48 -18.57
CA GLU A 337 13.30 -12.21 -18.49
C GLU A 337 13.74 -11.89 -17.07
N LEU A 338 12.93 -11.16 -16.30
CA LEU A 338 13.20 -10.89 -14.89
C LEU A 338 13.22 -12.17 -14.05
N LYS A 339 12.22 -13.05 -14.25
CA LYS A 339 12.16 -14.34 -13.55
C LYS A 339 13.37 -15.21 -13.87
N ASN A 340 13.82 -15.21 -15.12
CA ASN A 340 15.02 -15.94 -15.53
C ASN A 340 16.29 -15.31 -14.95
N ALA A 341 16.38 -13.98 -14.88
CA ALA A 341 17.52 -13.29 -14.26
C ALA A 341 17.61 -13.58 -12.76
N LEU A 342 16.48 -13.62 -12.04
CA LEU A 342 16.41 -13.96 -10.62
C LEU A 342 16.72 -15.44 -10.31
N GLN A 343 16.81 -16.32 -11.32
CA GLN A 343 17.29 -17.70 -11.11
C GLN A 343 18.81 -17.77 -10.93
N ASP A 344 19.55 -16.74 -11.34
CA ASP A 344 20.98 -16.62 -11.09
C ASP A 344 21.22 -16.17 -9.63
N ARG A 345 21.92 -17.01 -8.86
CA ARG A 345 22.15 -16.81 -7.42
C ARG A 345 23.00 -15.57 -7.13
N ASP A 346 23.94 -15.23 -8.02
CA ASP A 346 24.79 -14.05 -7.85
C ASP A 346 23.98 -12.77 -8.10
N PHE A 347 23.02 -12.83 -9.02
CA PHE A 347 22.12 -11.72 -9.34
C PHE A 347 21.07 -11.48 -8.26
N ASP A 348 20.41 -12.54 -7.78
CA ASP A 348 19.38 -12.46 -6.73
C ASP A 348 19.89 -11.82 -5.44
N SER A 349 21.13 -12.15 -5.06
CA SER A 349 21.76 -11.66 -3.83
C SER A 349 22.04 -10.14 -3.79
N GLN A 350 21.98 -9.47 -4.94
CA GLN A 350 22.28 -8.03 -5.11
C GLN A 350 21.06 -7.12 -4.90
N PHE A 351 19.83 -7.65 -4.81
CA PHE A 351 18.61 -6.83 -4.78
C PHE A 351 17.75 -7.02 -3.52
N PHE A 352 17.00 -5.98 -3.12
CA PHE A 352 15.96 -6.08 -2.09
C PHE A 352 14.62 -6.51 -2.70
N HIS A 353 14.02 -7.61 -2.23
CA HIS A 353 12.71 -8.11 -2.67
C HIS A 353 11.51 -7.29 -2.18
N LYS A 354 11.52 -5.97 -2.33
CA LYS A 354 10.42 -5.11 -1.85
C LYS A 354 9.57 -4.45 -2.92
N SER A 355 9.83 -4.69 -4.20
CA SER A 355 8.98 -4.11 -5.26
C SER A 355 8.85 -5.06 -6.45
N MET A 356 7.63 -5.50 -6.73
CA MET A 356 7.31 -6.13 -8.01
C MET A 356 7.33 -5.01 -9.07
N PRO A 357 8.21 -5.07 -10.09
CA PRO A 357 8.29 -4.00 -11.07
C PRO A 357 6.99 -3.88 -11.88
N THR A 358 6.57 -2.64 -12.13
CA THR A 358 5.32 -2.35 -12.86
C THR A 358 5.52 -2.48 -14.36
N GLN A 359 4.43 -2.69 -15.10
CA GLN A 359 4.45 -2.80 -16.56
C GLN A 359 5.09 -1.57 -17.25
N GLU A 360 4.89 -0.37 -16.68
CA GLU A 360 5.52 0.87 -17.15
C GLU A 360 7.05 0.84 -17.07
N MET A 361 7.61 0.14 -16.08
CA MET A 361 9.07 0.04 -15.93
C MET A 361 9.70 -0.78 -17.06
N PHE A 362 9.02 -1.86 -17.47
CA PHE A 362 9.44 -2.68 -18.61
C PHE A 362 9.30 -1.95 -19.94
N PHE A 363 8.23 -1.18 -20.12
CA PHE A 363 8.07 -0.34 -21.31
C PHE A 363 9.17 0.72 -21.41
N TYR A 364 9.54 1.35 -20.28
CA TYR A 364 10.65 2.29 -20.23
C TYR A 364 11.98 1.64 -20.64
N ALA A 365 12.31 0.47 -20.08
CA ALA A 365 13.53 -0.26 -20.44
C ALA A 365 13.57 -0.62 -21.93
N LYS A 366 12.46 -1.15 -22.45
CA LYS A 366 12.32 -1.53 -23.86
C LYS A 366 12.51 -0.34 -24.81
N GLU A 367 11.86 0.78 -24.53
CA GLU A 367 11.94 1.99 -25.36
C GLU A 367 13.39 2.48 -25.50
N LYS A 368 14.14 2.48 -24.39
CA LYS A 368 15.53 2.96 -24.36
C LYS A 368 16.51 2.00 -25.02
N ILE A 369 16.30 0.68 -24.89
CA ILE A 369 17.09 -0.32 -25.62
C ILE A 369 16.84 -0.20 -27.12
N ASP A 370 15.58 -0.07 -27.54
CA ASP A 370 15.23 0.12 -28.95
C ASP A 370 15.80 1.41 -29.53
N ARG A 371 15.81 2.50 -28.75
CA ARG A 371 16.50 3.75 -29.13
C ARG A 371 18.00 3.52 -29.32
N SER A 372 18.64 2.91 -28.33
CA SER A 372 20.09 2.68 -28.34
C SER A 372 20.51 1.82 -29.54
N LYS A 373 19.74 0.78 -29.85
CA LYS A 373 19.92 -0.05 -31.04
C LYS A 373 19.87 0.76 -32.33
N LYS A 374 18.85 1.60 -32.49
CA LYS A 374 18.68 2.44 -33.68
C LYS A 374 19.84 3.42 -33.84
N ASN A 375 20.21 4.10 -32.76
CA ASN A 375 21.30 5.08 -32.76
C ASN A 375 22.63 4.43 -33.12
N ILE A 376 22.98 3.32 -32.46
CA ILE A 376 24.23 2.59 -32.71
C ILE A 376 24.25 2.04 -34.14
N THR A 377 23.16 1.44 -34.62
CA THR A 377 23.09 0.91 -35.99
C THR A 377 23.29 2.00 -37.03
N HIS A 378 22.60 3.14 -36.88
CA HIS A 378 22.74 4.27 -37.78
C HIS A 378 24.17 4.86 -37.73
N PHE A 379 24.77 4.92 -36.54
CA PHE A 379 26.13 5.38 -36.38
C PHE A 379 27.14 4.43 -37.04
N LEU A 380 26.99 3.12 -36.87
CA LEU A 380 27.84 2.10 -37.52
C LEU A 380 27.75 2.17 -39.05
N GLN A 381 26.56 2.38 -39.61
CA GLN A 381 26.36 2.56 -41.06
C GLN A 381 27.07 3.81 -41.61
N SER A 382 27.24 4.85 -40.79
CA SER A 382 27.96 6.07 -41.18
C SER A 382 29.49 5.88 -41.22
N LEU A 383 30.00 4.82 -40.61
CA LEU A 383 31.41 4.55 -40.47
C LEU A 383 31.92 3.65 -41.59
N PRO A 384 32.89 4.09 -42.42
CA PRO A 384 33.35 3.34 -43.60
C PRO A 384 34.06 2.02 -43.26
N GLN A 385 34.46 1.84 -41.99
CA GLN A 385 35.12 0.63 -41.51
C GLN A 385 34.15 -0.49 -41.12
N TYR A 386 32.84 -0.23 -41.05
CA TYR A 386 31.81 -1.22 -40.74
C TYR A 386 30.92 -1.46 -41.97
N ASP A 387 30.67 -2.73 -42.26
CA ASP A 387 29.68 -3.18 -43.22
C ASP A 387 28.50 -3.80 -42.46
N CYS A 388 27.32 -3.21 -42.63
CA CYS A 388 26.08 -3.58 -41.94
C CYS A 388 25.01 -4.12 -42.91
N ASN A 389 25.39 -4.56 -44.12
CA ASN A 389 24.44 -5.02 -45.14
C ASN A 389 23.69 -6.30 -44.75
N GLU A 390 24.28 -7.16 -43.90
CA GLU A 390 23.73 -8.44 -43.45
C GLU A 390 23.32 -8.39 -41.96
N LEU A 391 22.91 -7.23 -41.44
CA LEU A 391 22.60 -7.05 -40.02
C LEU A 391 21.47 -7.99 -39.55
N GLU A 392 21.74 -8.74 -38.49
CA GLU A 392 20.81 -9.68 -37.86
C GLU A 392 20.72 -9.44 -36.34
N GLU A 393 19.52 -9.54 -35.77
CA GLU A 393 19.32 -9.48 -34.33
C GLU A 393 19.47 -10.88 -33.72
N LEU A 394 20.56 -11.09 -32.97
CA LEU A 394 20.88 -12.38 -32.34
C LEU A 394 20.22 -12.53 -30.97
N ALA A 395 20.08 -11.42 -30.23
CA ALA A 395 19.45 -11.36 -28.92
C ALA A 395 18.94 -9.93 -28.62
N PRO A 396 18.14 -9.73 -27.56
CA PRO A 396 17.58 -8.41 -27.22
C PRO A 396 18.60 -7.28 -27.05
N THR A 397 19.88 -7.56 -26.83
CA THR A 397 20.96 -6.57 -26.75
C THR A 397 22.15 -6.91 -27.64
N ILE A 398 22.04 -7.90 -28.54
CA ILE A 398 23.16 -8.37 -29.38
C ILE A 398 22.73 -8.35 -30.85
N ILE A 399 23.52 -7.65 -31.68
CA ILE A 399 23.38 -7.68 -33.13
C ILE A 399 24.61 -8.31 -33.78
N GLY A 400 24.37 -9.15 -34.79
CA GLY A 400 25.36 -9.85 -35.59
C GLY A 400 25.29 -9.48 -37.07
N GLY A 401 26.04 -10.20 -37.90
CA GLY A 401 26.08 -9.97 -39.35
C GLY A 401 26.82 -8.70 -39.79
N ILE A 402 27.55 -8.06 -38.86
CA ILE A 402 28.34 -6.87 -39.13
C ILE A 402 29.79 -7.28 -39.42
N ARG A 403 30.44 -6.64 -40.39
CA ARG A 403 31.86 -6.84 -40.66
C ARG A 403 32.65 -5.57 -40.43
N LYS A 404 33.65 -5.62 -39.54
CA LYS A 404 34.61 -4.54 -39.34
C LYS A 404 35.88 -4.83 -40.14
N LYS A 405 36.18 -4.01 -41.15
CA LYS A 405 37.32 -4.20 -42.06
C LYS A 405 37.41 -5.62 -42.64
N GLY A 406 36.26 -6.19 -43.01
CA GLY A 406 36.14 -7.54 -43.60
C GLY A 406 36.06 -8.70 -42.61
N ARG A 407 36.28 -8.47 -41.31
CA ARG A 407 36.17 -9.50 -40.26
C ARG A 407 34.80 -9.40 -39.57
N PRO A 408 34.13 -10.52 -39.26
CA PRO A 408 32.85 -10.49 -38.57
C PRO A 408 33.01 -9.94 -37.14
N VAL A 409 32.03 -9.13 -36.74
CA VAL A 409 31.95 -8.53 -35.41
C VAL A 409 30.53 -8.61 -34.87
N ASN A 410 30.39 -9.08 -33.63
CA ASN A 410 29.15 -9.01 -32.88
C ASN A 410 29.16 -7.76 -32.01
N ILE A 411 28.05 -7.04 -31.98
CA ILE A 411 27.91 -5.79 -31.23
C ILE A 411 26.94 -6.02 -30.08
N VAL A 412 27.42 -5.87 -28.85
CA VAL A 412 26.62 -5.85 -27.64
C VAL A 412 26.23 -4.39 -27.36
N ILE A 413 24.92 -4.13 -27.21
CA ILE A 413 24.35 -2.78 -27.14
C ILE A 413 23.77 -2.54 -25.76
N ARG A 414 24.21 -1.46 -25.11
CA ARG A 414 23.69 -1.07 -23.79
C ARG A 414 23.35 0.42 -23.69
N PRO A 415 22.14 0.79 -23.26
CA PRO A 415 21.83 2.17 -22.89
C PRO A 415 22.70 2.60 -21.71
N SER A 416 23.26 3.80 -21.76
CA SER A 416 24.05 4.40 -20.67
C SER A 416 23.42 5.69 -20.13
N ASP A 417 22.11 5.87 -20.29
CA ASP A 417 21.35 7.03 -19.82
C ASP A 417 21.61 7.35 -18.35
N ASN A 418 21.84 6.32 -17.53
CA ASN A 418 21.99 6.44 -16.08
C ASN A 418 23.46 6.50 -15.61
N GLY A 419 24.40 6.67 -16.53
CA GLY A 419 25.84 6.76 -16.22
C GLY A 419 26.51 5.42 -15.91
N GLU A 420 25.74 4.34 -15.79
CA GLU A 420 26.19 2.98 -15.49
C GLU A 420 25.62 1.98 -16.51
N VAL A 421 26.30 0.85 -16.69
CA VAL A 421 25.89 -0.27 -17.54
C VAL A 421 26.12 -1.55 -16.76
N ILE A 422 25.11 -2.41 -16.67
CA ILE A 422 25.21 -3.69 -15.95
C ILE A 422 25.07 -4.82 -16.98
N ILE A 423 26.01 -5.76 -16.96
CA ILE A 423 26.04 -6.90 -17.87
C ILE A 423 25.70 -8.14 -17.05
N HIS A 424 24.51 -8.71 -17.27
CA HIS A 424 24.04 -9.83 -16.45
C HIS A 424 23.70 -11.08 -17.27
N TYR A 425 23.27 -10.95 -18.54
CA TYR A 425 22.89 -12.12 -19.34
C TYR A 425 24.11 -12.99 -19.63
N SER A 426 23.95 -14.31 -19.46
CA SER A 426 24.98 -15.29 -19.85
C SER A 426 25.37 -15.12 -21.31
N SER A 427 24.41 -14.92 -22.22
CA SER A 427 24.69 -14.69 -23.64
C SER A 427 25.58 -13.47 -23.93
N GLU A 428 25.51 -12.41 -23.13
CA GLU A 428 26.38 -11.25 -23.28
C GLU A 428 27.76 -11.48 -22.67
N LYS A 429 27.81 -12.13 -21.50
CA LYS A 429 29.07 -12.54 -20.88
C LYS A 429 29.82 -13.53 -21.78
N ASP A 430 29.12 -14.54 -22.29
CA ASP A 430 29.62 -15.53 -23.24
C ASP A 430 30.10 -14.86 -24.52
N ALA A 431 29.35 -13.89 -25.07
CA ALA A 431 29.78 -13.14 -26.25
C ALA A 431 31.04 -12.29 -25.96
N LEU A 432 31.11 -11.64 -24.81
CA LEU A 432 32.26 -10.79 -24.44
C LEU A 432 33.50 -11.60 -24.03
N ASP A 433 33.30 -12.81 -23.51
CA ASP A 433 34.36 -13.77 -23.16
C ASP A 433 34.80 -14.60 -24.38
N PHE A 434 34.01 -14.60 -25.45
CA PHE A 434 34.34 -15.30 -26.71
C PHE A 434 35.56 -14.66 -27.38
N LEU A 435 36.72 -15.26 -27.14
CA LEU A 435 37.97 -14.98 -27.84
C LEU A 435 38.17 -16.05 -28.90
N ASP A 436 37.54 -15.86 -30.07
CA ASP A 436 37.82 -16.65 -31.26
C ASP A 436 38.60 -15.81 -32.27
N ASP A 437 39.54 -16.44 -32.99
CA ASP A 437 40.33 -15.80 -34.04
C ASP A 437 39.44 -15.34 -35.22
N GLU A 438 38.23 -15.91 -35.34
CA GLU A 438 37.30 -15.64 -36.44
C GLU A 438 36.31 -14.50 -36.18
N ILE A 439 35.81 -14.30 -34.95
CA ILE A 439 34.74 -13.32 -34.63
C ILE A 439 35.16 -12.41 -33.48
N SER A 440 35.18 -11.10 -33.72
CA SER A 440 35.41 -10.09 -32.68
C SER A 440 34.10 -9.65 -32.00
N VAL A 441 34.15 -9.23 -30.75
CA VAL A 441 32.97 -8.70 -30.03
C VAL A 441 33.26 -7.29 -29.50
N GLU A 442 32.31 -6.37 -29.68
CA GLU A 442 32.42 -4.99 -29.20
C GLU A 442 31.22 -4.58 -28.35
N LEU A 443 31.49 -3.97 -27.20
CA LEU A 443 30.47 -3.36 -26.34
C LEU A 443 30.28 -1.89 -26.71
N TRP A 444 29.08 -1.53 -27.17
CA TRP A 444 28.69 -0.18 -27.56
C TRP A 444 27.64 0.40 -26.62
N ILE A 445 27.80 1.68 -26.28
CA ILE A 445 26.91 2.41 -25.38
C ILE A 445 26.33 3.66 -26.03
N ASP A 446 25.06 3.96 -25.70
CA ASP A 446 24.30 5.14 -26.16
C ASP A 446 23.54 5.75 -24.98
N ASN A 447 23.62 7.08 -24.82
CA ASN A 447 22.79 7.83 -23.84
C ASN A 447 21.74 8.71 -24.53
N GLY A 448 21.65 8.68 -25.87
CA GLY A 448 20.76 9.53 -26.65
C GLY A 448 21.10 11.02 -26.66
N ILE A 449 22.24 11.42 -26.10
CA ILE A 449 22.73 12.81 -26.05
C ILE A 449 24.05 12.93 -26.82
N ASP A 450 25.02 12.08 -26.50
CA ASP A 450 26.32 12.00 -27.15
C ASP A 450 26.31 10.98 -28.29
N ASP A 451 27.27 11.10 -29.21
CA ASP A 451 27.49 10.07 -30.22
C ASP A 451 27.78 8.70 -29.58
N PRO A 452 27.22 7.61 -30.12
CA PRO A 452 27.49 6.27 -29.62
C PRO A 452 28.98 5.94 -29.61
N LYS A 453 29.43 5.22 -28.57
CA LYS A 453 30.86 4.92 -28.39
C LYS A 453 31.12 3.51 -27.89
N ILE A 454 32.30 3.01 -28.20
CA ILE A 454 32.80 1.72 -27.74
C ILE A 454 33.27 1.84 -26.29
N LEU A 455 32.77 0.97 -25.42
CA LEU A 455 33.27 0.80 -24.06
C LEU A 455 34.38 -0.27 -24.04
N THR A 456 35.64 0.19 -24.11
CA THR A 456 36.81 -0.71 -24.09
C THR A 456 37.26 -1.03 -22.66
N LEU A 457 37.97 -2.14 -22.47
CA LEU A 457 38.59 -2.49 -21.18
C LEU A 457 39.47 -1.35 -20.64
N GLY A 458 40.24 -0.67 -21.50
CA GLY A 458 41.03 0.49 -21.10
C GLY A 458 40.18 1.67 -20.60
N ALA A 459 39.00 1.89 -21.21
CA ALA A 459 38.05 2.91 -20.73
C ALA A 459 37.44 2.52 -19.38
N ILE A 460 37.16 1.23 -19.17
CA ILE A 460 36.67 0.69 -17.90
C ILE A 460 37.72 0.91 -16.80
N LEU A 461 38.96 0.44 -17.00
CA LEU A 461 40.05 0.58 -16.03
C LEU A 461 40.31 2.04 -15.63
N LYS A 462 40.26 2.96 -16.61
CA LYS A 462 40.44 4.39 -16.37
C LYS A 462 39.30 5.02 -15.54
N LYS A 463 38.06 4.56 -15.74
CA LYS A 463 36.88 5.08 -15.03
C LYS A 463 36.70 4.47 -13.64
N THR A 464 36.91 3.15 -13.50
CA THR A 464 36.67 2.42 -12.26
C THR A 464 37.85 2.52 -11.28
N GLY A 465 39.04 2.89 -11.76
CA GLY A 465 40.25 2.97 -10.93
C GLY A 465 40.81 1.60 -10.52
N ILE A 466 40.32 0.51 -11.12
CA ILE A 466 40.80 -0.85 -10.87
C ILE A 466 42.27 -0.93 -11.30
N ASN A 467 43.16 -1.11 -10.33
CA ASN A 467 44.60 -1.22 -10.54
C ASN A 467 45.18 -2.60 -10.14
N ARG A 468 44.32 -3.50 -9.67
CA ARG A 468 44.63 -4.90 -9.35
C ARG A 468 43.54 -5.78 -9.95
N ILE A 469 43.93 -6.64 -10.88
CA ILE A 469 43.04 -7.59 -11.54
C ILE A 469 43.49 -8.98 -11.08
N PRO A 470 42.66 -9.76 -10.38
CA PRO A 470 42.97 -11.16 -10.09
C PRO A 470 42.97 -11.94 -11.41
N VAL A 471 44.01 -12.75 -11.62
CA VAL A 471 44.20 -13.57 -12.83
C VAL A 471 44.33 -15.03 -12.42
#